data_AF-A0A2N6BDJ2-F1
#
_entry.id   AF-A0A2N6BDJ2-F1
#
_cell.length_a   1.000
_cell.length_b   1.000
_cell.length_c   1.000
_cell.angle_alpha   90.00
_cell.angle_beta   90.00
_cell.angle_gamma   90.00
#
_symmetry.space_group_name_H-M   'P 1'
#
loop_
_entity.id
_entity.type
_entity.pdbx_description
1 polymer ?
#
loop_
_entity_poly.entity_id
_entity_poly.type
_entity_poly.pdbx_seq_one_letter_code
_entity_poly.pdbx_strand_id
1 'polypeptide(L)'
;MLSTVIDMLGSENQERIEEGLTTFGKASGDLYGEDLQQGVEAVVGTFYIDTMDHPEFSPTLERAVDLLAGLGVKIIPILLKLLEGSDMKADFHIASVLGKMGGVAVDQLIAAYAENPPEVARIFILYTFGKIKSPEALKALPTLLEATLDESAEVRDTATRALGKLCENIEPESFDAAAKGAIFGKLMTLTTDTFAGIRSKAFRSLGKMARCGLIGDGQRATLENAITGALGEGENNNLWDNAYIVRMEAKKSRAFL
;
A
#
# COMPACT_ATOMS: atom_id res chain seq x y z
N MET A 1 -13.23 31.03 -11.38
CA MET A 1 -12.84 30.59 -10.02
C MET A 1 -11.91 29.40 -10.12
N LEU A 2 -12.32 28.28 -10.73
CA LEU A 2 -11.44 27.12 -10.93
C LEU A 2 -10.19 27.46 -11.75
N SER A 3 -10.31 28.25 -12.82
CA SER A 3 -9.16 28.74 -13.59
C SER A 3 -8.13 29.50 -12.74
N THR A 4 -8.59 30.31 -11.78
CA THR A 4 -7.72 31.04 -10.84
C THR A 4 -7.05 30.08 -9.87
N VAL A 5 -7.77 29.07 -9.38
CA VAL A 5 -7.20 28.01 -8.53
C VAL A 5 -6.10 27.25 -9.26
N ILE A 6 -6.34 26.85 -10.51
CA ILE A 6 -5.37 26.13 -11.34
C ILE A 6 -4.11 26.98 -11.55
N ASP A 7 -4.28 28.25 -11.89
CA ASP A 7 -3.15 29.20 -12.03
C ASP A 7 -2.35 29.37 -10.73
N MET A 8 -3.01 29.39 -9.58
CA MET A 8 -2.34 29.46 -8.28
C MET A 8 -1.54 28.19 -7.96
N LEU A 9 -2.12 27.01 -8.21
CA LEU A 9 -1.50 25.72 -7.94
C LEU A 9 -0.33 25.40 -8.87
N GLY A 10 -0.33 25.95 -10.08
CA GLY A 10 0.78 25.84 -11.05
C GLY A 10 1.95 26.80 -10.80
N SER A 11 1.94 27.56 -9.70
CA SER A 11 3.00 28.52 -9.40
C SER A 11 4.25 27.88 -8.79
N GLU A 12 5.42 28.46 -9.05
CA GLU A 12 6.66 28.14 -8.31
C GLU A 12 6.72 28.81 -6.94
N ASN A 13 5.79 29.70 -6.61
CA ASN A 13 5.74 30.40 -5.33
C ASN A 13 4.89 29.62 -4.31
N GLN A 14 5.51 29.18 -3.21
CA GLN A 14 4.85 28.39 -2.17
C GLN A 14 3.61 29.08 -1.58
N GLU A 15 3.66 30.37 -1.28
CA GLU A 15 2.50 31.10 -0.72
C GLU A 15 1.32 31.09 -1.70
N ARG A 16 1.59 31.19 -3.00
CA ARG A 16 0.57 31.12 -4.04
C ARG A 16 -0.02 29.73 -4.18
N ILE A 17 0.78 28.66 -4.07
CA ILE A 17 0.26 27.28 -4.02
C ILE A 17 -0.64 27.12 -2.79
N GLU A 18 -0.21 27.59 -1.62
CA GLU A 18 -0.98 27.52 -0.37
C GLU A 18 -2.32 28.26 -0.46
N GLU A 19 -2.35 29.44 -1.11
CA GLU A 19 -3.58 30.16 -1.42
C GLU A 19 -4.47 29.35 -2.38
N GLY A 20 -3.87 28.73 -3.39
CA GLY A 20 -4.52 27.79 -4.31
C GLY A 20 -5.21 26.64 -3.60
N LEU A 21 -4.49 25.92 -2.73
CA LEU A 21 -5.01 24.81 -1.93
C LEU A 21 -6.15 25.27 -1.02
N THR A 22 -6.00 26.44 -0.38
CA THR A 22 -7.01 27.02 0.50
C THR A 22 -8.28 27.39 -0.26
N THR A 23 -8.13 27.98 -1.44
CA THR A 23 -9.26 28.40 -2.29
C THR A 23 -9.98 27.19 -2.86
N PHE A 24 -9.23 26.19 -3.34
CA PHE A 24 -9.80 24.94 -3.81
C PHE A 24 -10.58 24.23 -2.70
N GLY A 25 -9.99 24.10 -1.50
CA GLY A 25 -10.64 23.45 -0.36
C GLY A 25 -12.00 24.07 -0.02
N LYS A 26 -12.12 25.41 -0.03
CA LYS A 26 -13.39 26.10 0.21
C LYS A 26 -14.45 25.84 -0.86
N ALA A 27 -14.04 25.63 -2.11
CA ALA A 27 -14.95 25.44 -3.24
C ALA A 27 -15.29 23.96 -3.53
N SER A 28 -14.39 23.05 -3.18
CA SER A 28 -14.41 21.64 -3.60
C SER A 28 -15.63 20.82 -3.13
N GLY A 29 -16.34 21.28 -2.10
CA GLY A 29 -17.56 20.64 -1.61
C GLY A 29 -18.68 20.61 -2.65
N ASP A 30 -18.77 21.65 -3.48
CA ASP A 30 -19.85 21.84 -4.47
C ASP A 30 -19.43 21.42 -5.89
N LEU A 31 -18.18 20.99 -6.08
CA LEU A 31 -17.65 20.59 -7.39
C LEU A 31 -17.98 19.13 -7.72
N TYR A 32 -18.36 18.91 -8.97
CA TYR A 32 -18.67 17.61 -9.57
C TYR A 32 -18.22 17.57 -11.04
N GLY A 33 -18.16 16.36 -11.61
CA GLY A 33 -17.83 16.17 -13.02
C GLY A 33 -16.47 16.76 -13.39
N GLU A 34 -16.42 17.44 -14.53
CA GLU A 34 -15.18 17.99 -15.10
C GLU A 34 -14.51 19.02 -14.18
N ASP A 35 -15.28 19.87 -13.50
CA ASP A 35 -14.73 20.89 -12.60
C ASP A 35 -14.02 20.25 -11.39
N LEU A 36 -14.58 19.18 -10.83
CA LEU A 36 -13.93 18.43 -9.75
C LEU A 36 -12.67 17.75 -10.27
N GLN A 37 -12.74 17.15 -11.46
CA GLN A 37 -11.60 16.49 -12.09
C GLN A 37 -10.44 17.46 -12.29
N GLN A 38 -10.67 18.59 -12.95
CA GLN A 38 -9.62 19.60 -13.19
C GLN A 38 -9.02 20.14 -11.89
N GLY A 39 -9.85 20.33 -10.85
CA GLY A 39 -9.36 20.75 -9.54
C GLY A 39 -8.48 19.72 -8.86
N VAL A 40 -8.87 18.44 -8.89
CA VAL A 40 -8.06 17.34 -8.34
C VAL A 40 -6.75 17.19 -9.11
N GLU A 41 -6.80 17.26 -10.44
CA GLU A 41 -5.62 17.22 -11.31
C GLU A 41 -4.63 18.34 -10.99
N ALA A 42 -5.12 19.56 -10.76
CA ALA A 42 -4.28 20.69 -10.40
C ALA A 42 -3.60 20.51 -9.03
N VAL A 43 -4.29 19.94 -8.04
CA VAL A 43 -3.66 19.62 -6.74
C VAL A 43 -2.66 18.47 -6.88
N VAL A 44 -2.97 17.44 -7.66
CA VAL A 44 -2.00 16.35 -7.94
C VAL A 44 -0.77 16.88 -8.67
N GLY A 45 -0.91 17.93 -9.49
CA GLY A 45 0.19 18.64 -10.12
C GLY A 45 1.26 19.14 -9.14
N THR A 46 0.91 19.44 -7.89
CA THR A 46 1.89 19.84 -6.87
C THR A 46 2.79 18.67 -6.44
N PHE A 47 2.37 17.42 -6.62
CA PHE A 47 3.16 16.24 -6.22
C PHE A 47 4.40 15.98 -7.09
N TYR A 48 4.55 16.73 -8.19
CA TYR A 48 5.76 16.70 -9.01
C TYR A 48 6.87 17.63 -8.48
N ILE A 49 6.59 18.41 -7.42
CA ILE A 49 7.62 19.22 -6.75
C ILE A 49 8.60 18.27 -6.05
N ASP A 50 9.87 18.36 -6.40
CA ASP A 50 10.92 17.55 -5.79
C ASP A 50 11.31 18.12 -4.42
N THR A 51 10.83 17.51 -3.34
CA THR A 51 11.17 17.95 -1.97
C THR A 51 12.64 17.71 -1.59
N MET A 52 13.42 17.01 -2.42
CA MET A 52 14.88 16.93 -2.22
C MET A 52 15.57 18.23 -2.65
N ASP A 53 15.07 18.87 -3.71
CA ASP A 53 15.55 20.18 -4.17
C ASP A 53 14.85 21.33 -3.42
N HIS A 54 13.58 21.10 -3.05
CA HIS A 54 12.68 22.08 -2.45
C HIS A 54 12.05 21.56 -1.13
N PRO A 55 12.87 21.29 -0.09
CA PRO A 55 12.39 20.71 1.15
C PRO A 55 11.34 21.55 1.88
N GLU A 56 11.31 22.86 1.65
CA GLU A 56 10.33 23.81 2.17
C GLU A 56 8.90 23.50 1.73
N PHE A 57 8.70 22.79 0.60
CA PHE A 57 7.37 22.39 0.10
C PHE A 57 6.82 21.13 0.78
N SER A 58 7.60 20.42 1.60
CA SER A 58 7.12 19.20 2.25
C SER A 58 5.81 19.41 3.03
N PRO A 59 5.65 20.48 3.86
CA PRO A 59 4.38 20.77 4.53
C PRO A 59 3.24 21.09 3.55
N THR A 60 3.55 21.73 2.42
CA THR A 60 2.57 22.05 1.37
C THR A 60 2.06 20.77 0.69
N LEU A 61 2.95 19.81 0.40
CA LEU A 61 2.55 18.52 -0.17
C LEU A 61 1.74 17.69 0.84
N GLU A 62 2.10 17.72 2.13
CA GLU A 62 1.31 17.08 3.19
C GLU A 62 -0.11 17.66 3.26
N ARG A 63 -0.23 19.00 3.17
CA ARG A 63 -1.53 19.69 3.12
C ARG A 63 -2.32 19.33 1.86
N ALA A 64 -1.68 19.25 0.70
CA ALA A 64 -2.31 18.82 -0.54
C ALA A 64 -2.86 17.38 -0.42
N VAL A 65 -2.10 16.48 0.21
CA VAL A 65 -2.56 15.13 0.53
C VAL A 65 -3.78 15.15 1.45
N ASP A 66 -3.76 15.95 2.53
CA ASP A 66 -4.88 16.08 3.46
C ASP A 66 -6.14 16.64 2.81
N LEU A 67 -5.96 17.65 1.95
CA LEU A 67 -7.04 18.26 1.19
C LEU A 67 -7.71 17.22 0.29
N LEU A 68 -6.95 16.49 -0.51
CA LEU A 68 -7.50 15.47 -1.40
C LEU A 68 -8.15 14.32 -0.62
N ALA A 69 -7.54 13.87 0.48
CA ALA A 69 -8.14 12.84 1.32
C ALA A 69 -9.48 13.29 1.90
N GLY A 70 -9.60 14.58 2.29
CA GLY A 70 -10.82 15.20 2.78
C GLY A 70 -11.95 15.30 1.76
N LEU A 71 -11.66 15.22 0.45
CA LEU A 71 -12.70 15.15 -0.60
C LEU A 71 -13.41 13.78 -0.62
N GLY A 72 -12.79 12.77 0.01
CA GLY A 72 -13.37 11.45 0.20
C GLY A 72 -13.42 10.62 -1.08
N VAL A 73 -14.20 9.55 -1.02
CA VAL A 73 -14.15 8.45 -1.99
C VAL A 73 -14.56 8.85 -3.42
N LYS A 74 -15.27 9.97 -3.59
CA LYS A 74 -15.71 10.47 -4.90
C LYS A 74 -14.55 10.76 -5.87
N ILE A 75 -13.35 11.01 -5.36
CA ILE A 75 -12.18 11.29 -6.20
C ILE A 75 -11.32 10.05 -6.51
N ILE A 76 -11.63 8.88 -5.94
CA ILE A 76 -10.84 7.64 -6.17
C ILE A 76 -10.68 7.32 -7.67
N PRO A 77 -11.72 7.38 -8.52
CA PRO A 77 -11.56 7.08 -9.95
C PRO A 77 -10.63 8.06 -10.65
N ILE A 78 -10.66 9.34 -10.25
CA ILE A 78 -9.77 10.38 -10.78
C ILE A 78 -8.32 10.07 -10.38
N LEU A 79 -8.08 9.79 -9.10
CA LEU A 79 -6.75 9.47 -8.58
C LEU A 79 -6.16 8.22 -9.23
N LEU A 80 -6.95 7.16 -9.42
CA LEU A 80 -6.49 5.93 -10.06
C LEU A 80 -6.15 6.15 -11.54
N LYS A 81 -6.92 6.98 -12.26
CA LYS A 81 -6.60 7.36 -13.63
C LYS A 81 -5.29 8.17 -13.71
N LEU A 82 -5.03 9.03 -12.73
CA LEU A 82 -3.81 9.85 -12.70
C LEU A 82 -2.53 9.06 -12.41
N LEU A 83 -2.63 7.79 -12.00
CA LEU A 83 -1.49 6.87 -11.94
C LEU A 83 -0.99 6.45 -13.34
N GLU A 84 -1.79 6.69 -14.39
CA GLU A 84 -1.38 6.42 -15.76
C GLU A 84 -0.49 7.55 -16.28
N GLY A 85 0.82 7.31 -16.33
CA GLY A 85 1.79 8.25 -16.89
C GLY A 85 2.34 9.29 -15.90
N SER A 86 2.01 9.16 -14.63
CA SER A 86 2.68 9.85 -13.51
C SER A 86 4.08 9.27 -13.25
N ASP A 87 4.88 10.03 -12.49
CA ASP A 87 6.13 9.50 -11.97
C ASP A 87 5.93 8.86 -10.59
N MET A 88 6.94 8.10 -10.16
CA MET A 88 6.89 7.33 -8.92
C MET A 88 6.66 8.22 -7.67
N LYS A 89 7.07 9.50 -7.68
CA LYS A 89 6.88 10.41 -6.53
C LYS A 89 5.43 10.81 -6.42
N ALA A 90 4.83 11.24 -7.53
CA ALA A 90 3.42 11.56 -7.60
C ALA A 90 2.56 10.36 -7.20
N ASP A 91 2.94 9.15 -7.64
CA ASP A 91 2.22 7.93 -7.27
C ASP A 91 2.24 7.66 -5.76
N PHE A 92 3.37 7.87 -5.09
CA PHE A 92 3.45 7.69 -3.64
C PHE A 92 2.57 8.69 -2.88
N HIS A 93 2.44 9.93 -3.38
CA HIS A 93 1.50 10.90 -2.80
C HIS A 93 0.05 10.49 -3.05
N ILE A 94 -0.31 10.04 -4.25
CA ILE A 94 -1.64 9.51 -4.56
C ILE A 94 -1.98 8.32 -3.64
N ALA A 95 -1.05 7.38 -3.46
CA ALA A 95 -1.22 6.26 -2.53
C ALA A 95 -1.41 6.72 -1.07
N SER A 96 -0.72 7.80 -0.69
CA SER A 96 -0.86 8.40 0.64
C SER A 96 -2.22 9.06 0.84
N VAL A 97 -2.75 9.72 -0.19
CA VAL A 97 -4.13 10.25 -0.22
C VAL A 97 -5.12 9.11 0.00
N LEU A 98 -5.05 8.05 -0.81
CA LEU A 98 -5.96 6.90 -0.71
C LEU A 98 -5.83 6.20 0.66
N GLY A 99 -4.62 6.09 1.21
CA GLY A 99 -4.39 5.52 2.53
C GLY A 99 -4.97 6.38 3.67
N LYS A 100 -4.88 7.71 3.57
CA LYS A 100 -5.45 8.66 4.55
C LYS A 100 -6.98 8.69 4.53
N MET A 101 -7.64 8.34 3.41
CA MET A 101 -9.09 8.14 3.39
C MET A 101 -9.53 7.03 4.35
N GLY A 102 -8.68 6.03 4.60
CA GLY A 102 -8.94 4.99 5.59
C GLY A 102 -10.02 4.00 5.15
N GLY A 103 -10.77 3.46 6.13
CA GLY A 103 -11.72 2.37 5.93
C GLY A 103 -12.82 2.65 4.90
N VAL A 104 -13.23 3.93 4.74
CA VAL A 104 -14.30 4.29 3.80
C VAL A 104 -13.91 4.07 2.34
N ALA A 105 -12.60 4.06 2.01
CA ALA A 105 -12.14 3.84 0.64
C ALA A 105 -12.13 2.36 0.23
N VAL A 106 -12.21 1.42 1.18
CA VAL A 106 -11.95 -0.01 0.93
C VAL A 106 -12.89 -0.60 -0.13
N ASP A 107 -14.19 -0.41 0.02
CA ASP A 107 -15.18 -1.05 -0.88
C ASP A 107 -15.02 -0.54 -2.32
N GLN A 108 -14.72 0.75 -2.51
CA GLN A 108 -14.50 1.33 -3.84
C GLN A 108 -13.16 0.91 -4.45
N LEU A 109 -12.11 0.76 -3.64
CA LEU A 109 -10.81 0.24 -4.10
C LEU A 109 -10.90 -1.24 -4.50
N ILE A 110 -11.69 -2.05 -3.79
CA ILE A 110 -11.99 -3.44 -4.18
C ILE A 110 -12.72 -3.47 -5.52
N ALA A 111 -13.75 -2.64 -5.69
CA ALA A 111 -14.48 -2.55 -6.95
C ALA A 111 -13.57 -2.13 -8.11
N ALA A 112 -12.74 -1.10 -7.91
CA ALA A 112 -11.78 -0.64 -8.91
C ALA A 112 -10.73 -1.72 -9.27
N TYR A 113 -10.26 -2.52 -8.30
CA TYR A 113 -9.36 -3.63 -8.60
C TYR A 113 -10.04 -4.71 -9.46
N ALA A 114 -11.32 -5.00 -9.18
CA ALA A 114 -12.10 -6.01 -9.91
C ALA A 114 -12.35 -5.63 -11.39
N GLU A 115 -12.25 -4.36 -11.74
CA GLU A 115 -12.28 -3.88 -13.13
C GLU A 115 -10.99 -4.21 -13.91
N ASN A 116 -10.00 -4.83 -13.25
CA ASN A 116 -8.69 -5.18 -13.80
C ASN A 116 -7.97 -3.98 -14.43
N PRO A 117 -7.67 -2.93 -13.64
CA PRO A 117 -7.03 -1.74 -14.15
C PRO A 117 -5.57 -2.03 -14.55
N PRO A 118 -4.87 -1.08 -15.19
CA PRO A 118 -3.46 -1.24 -15.51
C PRO A 118 -2.61 -1.65 -14.29
N GLU A 119 -1.47 -2.30 -14.55
CA GLU A 119 -0.63 -2.89 -13.51
C GLU A 119 -0.24 -1.89 -12.40
N VAL A 120 0.10 -0.66 -12.77
CA VAL A 120 0.44 0.43 -11.83
C VAL A 120 -0.73 0.69 -10.87
N ALA A 121 -1.94 0.85 -11.38
CA ALA A 121 -3.13 1.04 -10.54
C ALA A 121 -3.39 -0.18 -9.63
N ARG A 122 -3.22 -1.42 -10.12
CA ARG A 122 -3.32 -2.63 -9.28
C ARG A 122 -2.32 -2.59 -8.13
N ILE A 123 -1.05 -2.29 -8.41
CA ILE A 123 0.02 -2.16 -7.41
C ILE A 123 -0.38 -1.12 -6.34
N PHE A 124 -0.83 0.06 -6.75
CA PHE A 124 -1.16 1.13 -5.80
C PHE A 124 -2.43 0.87 -5.00
N ILE A 125 -3.43 0.21 -5.56
CA ILE A 125 -4.59 -0.27 -4.81
C ILE A 125 -4.15 -1.26 -3.72
N LEU A 126 -3.34 -2.26 -4.07
CA LEU A 126 -2.85 -3.26 -3.11
C LEU A 126 -1.96 -2.63 -2.03
N TYR A 127 -1.08 -1.70 -2.42
CA TYR A 127 -0.26 -0.93 -1.49
C TYR A 127 -1.12 -0.14 -0.50
N THR A 128 -2.20 0.48 -0.99
CA THR A 128 -3.14 1.26 -0.17
C THR A 128 -3.83 0.39 0.87
N PHE A 129 -4.27 -0.83 0.53
CA PHE A 129 -4.83 -1.74 1.53
C PHE A 129 -3.87 -1.99 2.70
N GLY A 130 -2.56 -2.10 2.44
CA GLY A 130 -1.52 -2.20 3.45
C GLY A 130 -1.21 -0.91 4.23
N LYS A 131 -1.89 0.21 3.94
CA LYS A 131 -1.73 1.49 4.64
C LYS A 131 -2.93 1.85 5.50
N ILE A 132 -4.10 1.31 5.18
CA ILE A 132 -5.34 1.55 5.93
C ILE A 132 -5.20 0.90 7.32
N LYS A 133 -5.40 1.71 8.36
CA LYS A 133 -5.36 1.30 9.78
C LYS A 133 -6.78 1.14 10.33
N SER A 134 -7.55 0.27 9.70
CA SER A 134 -8.98 0.08 9.96
C SER A 134 -9.32 -1.39 9.74
N PRO A 135 -10.11 -2.05 10.63
CA PRO A 135 -10.56 -3.43 10.42
C PRO A 135 -11.27 -3.65 9.07
N GLU A 136 -11.88 -2.61 8.51
CA GLU A 136 -12.50 -2.60 7.18
C GLU A 136 -11.55 -3.07 6.09
N ALA A 137 -10.24 -2.84 6.22
CA ALA A 137 -9.25 -3.30 5.24
C ALA A 137 -9.17 -4.83 5.13
N LEU A 138 -9.67 -5.59 6.12
CA LEU A 138 -9.79 -7.04 6.04
C LEU A 138 -10.78 -7.50 4.96
N LYS A 139 -11.73 -6.64 4.54
CA LYS A 139 -12.60 -6.93 3.39
C LYS A 139 -11.81 -7.13 2.09
N ALA A 140 -10.63 -6.54 1.98
CA ALA A 140 -9.74 -6.69 0.83
C ALA A 140 -8.89 -7.97 0.88
N LEU A 141 -9.02 -8.81 1.93
CA LEU A 141 -8.23 -10.03 2.07
C LEU A 141 -8.37 -10.98 0.87
N PRO A 142 -9.58 -11.27 0.33
CA PRO A 142 -9.72 -12.10 -0.87
C PRO A 142 -8.94 -11.53 -2.06
N THR A 143 -9.05 -10.23 -2.31
CA THR A 143 -8.34 -9.52 -3.38
C THR A 143 -6.82 -9.62 -3.21
N LEU A 144 -6.31 -9.45 -1.98
CA LEU A 144 -4.88 -9.58 -1.69
C LEU A 144 -4.38 -11.03 -1.90
N LEU A 145 -5.15 -12.02 -1.46
CA LEU A 145 -4.80 -13.44 -1.64
C LEU A 145 -4.80 -13.83 -3.11
N GLU A 146 -5.73 -13.32 -3.92
CA GLU A 146 -5.74 -13.50 -5.36
C GLU A 146 -4.53 -12.83 -6.02
N ALA A 147 -4.22 -11.57 -5.67
CA ALA A 147 -3.12 -10.81 -6.24
C ALA A 147 -1.73 -11.45 -6.00
N THR A 148 -1.58 -12.26 -4.95
CA THR A 148 -0.34 -13.05 -4.75
C THR A 148 -0.18 -14.22 -5.74
N LEU A 149 -1.09 -14.39 -6.69
CA LEU A 149 -1.01 -15.32 -7.82
C LEU A 149 -0.85 -14.61 -9.17
N ASP A 150 -0.80 -13.27 -9.18
CA ASP A 150 -0.68 -12.48 -10.43
C ASP A 150 0.61 -12.85 -11.18
N GLU A 151 0.58 -12.74 -12.51
CA GLU A 151 1.74 -13.03 -13.36
C GLU A 151 2.89 -12.03 -13.11
N SER A 152 2.55 -10.77 -12.80
CA SER A 152 3.52 -9.74 -12.42
C SER A 152 4.12 -10.01 -11.05
N ALA A 153 5.45 -10.12 -11.00
CA ALA A 153 6.18 -10.24 -9.76
C ALA A 153 6.02 -9.01 -8.85
N GLU A 154 5.78 -7.82 -9.41
CA GLU A 154 5.58 -6.59 -8.63
C GLU A 154 4.21 -6.57 -7.96
N VAL A 155 3.17 -7.05 -8.65
CA VAL A 155 1.85 -7.25 -8.06
C VAL A 155 1.91 -8.27 -6.93
N ARG A 156 2.55 -9.43 -7.16
CA ARG A 156 2.74 -10.45 -6.10
C ARG A 156 3.53 -9.92 -4.92
N ASP A 157 4.63 -9.18 -5.15
CA ASP A 157 5.44 -8.57 -4.08
C ASP A 157 4.61 -7.60 -3.23
N THR A 158 3.82 -6.76 -3.90
CA THR A 158 2.98 -5.76 -3.24
C THR A 158 1.87 -6.39 -2.44
N ALA A 159 1.18 -7.39 -3.00
CA ALA A 159 0.16 -8.16 -2.29
C ALA A 159 0.73 -8.88 -1.05
N THR A 160 1.89 -9.53 -1.21
CA THR A 160 2.60 -10.21 -0.09
C THR A 160 2.94 -9.22 1.02
N ARG A 161 3.44 -8.03 0.66
CA ARG A 161 3.76 -6.95 1.60
C ARG A 161 2.51 -6.43 2.30
N ALA A 162 1.42 -6.24 1.56
CA ALA A 162 0.16 -5.74 2.07
C ALA A 162 -0.47 -6.71 3.08
N LEU A 163 -0.43 -8.03 2.84
CA LEU A 163 -0.85 -9.05 3.82
C LEU A 163 -0.11 -8.90 5.16
N GLY A 164 1.22 -8.77 5.13
CA GLY A 164 2.01 -8.53 6.34
C GLY A 164 1.75 -7.17 6.98
N LYS A 165 1.34 -6.17 6.21
CA LYS A 165 0.98 -4.84 6.72
C LYS A 165 -0.40 -4.80 7.36
N LEU A 166 -1.39 -5.53 6.85
CA LEU A 166 -2.67 -5.71 7.54
C LEU A 166 -2.45 -6.24 8.95
N CYS A 167 -1.61 -7.28 9.08
CA CYS A 167 -1.23 -7.88 10.36
C CYS A 167 -0.56 -6.92 11.35
N GLU A 168 0.09 -5.86 10.85
CA GLU A 168 0.81 -4.87 11.65
C GLU A 168 -0.05 -3.65 11.98
N ASN A 169 -1.01 -3.31 11.11
CA ASN A 169 -1.82 -2.10 11.20
C ASN A 169 -3.20 -2.31 11.85
N ILE A 170 -3.64 -3.56 12.00
CA ILE A 170 -4.97 -3.91 12.50
C ILE A 170 -4.82 -4.72 13.78
N GLU A 171 -5.65 -4.41 14.77
CA GLU A 171 -5.64 -5.09 16.06
C GLU A 171 -5.89 -6.60 15.92
N PRO A 172 -5.14 -7.48 16.62
CA PRO A 172 -5.21 -8.93 16.46
C PRO A 172 -6.58 -9.58 16.67
N GLU A 173 -7.45 -8.94 17.45
CA GLU A 173 -8.82 -9.36 17.77
C GLU A 173 -9.77 -9.21 16.57
N SER A 174 -9.43 -8.35 15.62
CA SER A 174 -10.23 -8.14 14.40
C SER A 174 -10.12 -9.31 13.41
N PHE A 175 -9.10 -10.16 13.58
CA PHE A 175 -8.86 -11.30 12.71
C PHE A 175 -9.55 -12.55 13.27
N ASP A 176 -10.46 -13.13 12.49
CA ASP A 176 -10.96 -14.48 12.78
C ASP A 176 -9.91 -15.56 12.47
N ALA A 177 -10.19 -16.79 12.92
CA ALA A 177 -9.28 -17.92 12.71
C ALA A 177 -9.06 -18.26 11.23
N ALA A 178 -10.07 -18.03 10.38
CA ALA A 178 -9.99 -18.32 8.95
C ALA A 178 -9.05 -17.33 8.24
N ALA A 179 -9.16 -16.03 8.56
CA ALA A 179 -8.27 -14.99 8.06
C ALA A 179 -6.82 -15.24 8.50
N LYS A 180 -6.58 -15.54 9.78
CA LYS A 180 -5.25 -15.90 10.30
C LYS A 180 -4.67 -17.10 9.54
N GLY A 181 -5.46 -18.16 9.38
CA GLY A 181 -5.07 -19.37 8.66
C GLY A 181 -4.75 -19.11 7.18
N ALA A 182 -5.61 -18.36 6.49
CA ALA A 182 -5.45 -18.04 5.07
C ALA A 182 -4.20 -17.19 4.80
N ILE A 183 -3.97 -16.14 5.60
CA ILE A 183 -2.78 -15.29 5.48
C ILE A 183 -1.53 -16.13 5.75
N PHE A 184 -1.49 -16.87 6.87
CA PHE A 184 -0.33 -17.69 7.23
C PHE A 184 -0.02 -18.73 6.16
N GLY A 185 -1.02 -19.52 5.74
CA GLY A 185 -0.84 -20.57 4.74
C GLY A 185 -0.35 -20.01 3.41
N LYS A 186 -0.90 -18.88 2.98
CA LYS A 186 -0.48 -18.24 1.74
C LYS A 186 0.96 -17.70 1.81
N LEU A 187 1.31 -17.02 2.90
CA LEU A 187 2.67 -16.54 3.10
C LEU A 187 3.66 -17.71 3.20
N MET A 188 3.30 -18.83 3.81
CA MET A 188 4.14 -20.04 3.82
C MET A 188 4.40 -20.55 2.40
N THR A 189 3.39 -20.64 1.53
CA THR A 189 3.60 -20.99 0.11
C THR A 189 4.53 -20.01 -0.60
N LEU A 190 4.44 -18.73 -0.29
CA LEU A 190 5.28 -17.69 -0.91
C LEU A 190 6.74 -17.72 -0.43
N THR A 191 7.06 -18.46 0.63
CA THR A 191 8.47 -18.71 1.02
C THR A 191 9.24 -19.53 -0.01
N THR A 192 8.55 -20.15 -0.97
CA THR A 192 9.15 -20.91 -2.09
C THR A 192 8.88 -20.28 -3.45
N ASP A 193 8.47 -19.00 -3.52
CA ASP A 193 8.27 -18.27 -4.78
C ASP A 193 9.56 -18.22 -5.62
N THR A 194 9.43 -18.18 -6.95
CA THR A 194 10.58 -18.12 -7.87
C THR A 194 11.44 -16.86 -7.66
N PHE A 195 10.84 -15.75 -7.24
CA PHE A 195 11.52 -14.49 -7.00
C PHE A 195 11.96 -14.35 -5.54
N ALA A 196 13.26 -14.15 -5.33
CA ALA A 196 13.84 -13.93 -4.00
C ALA A 196 13.24 -12.72 -3.28
N GLY A 197 12.81 -11.70 -4.05
CA GLY A 197 12.06 -10.57 -3.53
C GLY A 197 10.84 -11.05 -2.73
N ILE A 198 9.95 -11.79 -3.37
CA ILE A 198 8.71 -12.28 -2.78
C ILE A 198 9.00 -13.21 -1.60
N ARG A 199 9.92 -14.18 -1.74
CA ARG A 199 10.32 -15.06 -0.62
C ARG A 199 10.76 -14.28 0.62
N SER A 200 11.59 -13.24 0.44
CA SER A 200 12.03 -12.40 1.57
C SER A 200 10.87 -11.62 2.21
N LYS A 201 9.91 -11.13 1.42
CA LYS A 201 8.71 -10.45 1.95
C LYS A 201 7.78 -11.43 2.65
N ALA A 202 7.70 -12.68 2.19
CA ALA A 202 6.92 -13.72 2.83
C ALA A 202 7.44 -14.00 4.25
N PHE A 203 8.74 -14.27 4.42
CA PHE A 203 9.36 -14.42 5.75
C PHE A 203 9.11 -13.21 6.64
N ARG A 204 9.39 -11.99 6.14
CA ARG A 204 9.14 -10.76 6.90
C ARG A 204 7.69 -10.65 7.38
N SER A 205 6.73 -10.99 6.51
CA SER A 205 5.30 -10.90 6.81
C SER A 205 4.87 -11.97 7.82
N LEU A 206 5.43 -13.18 7.73
CA LEU A 206 5.27 -14.24 8.73
C LEU A 206 5.84 -13.83 10.09
N GLY A 207 7.02 -13.18 10.11
CA GLY A 207 7.59 -12.61 11.32
C GLY A 207 6.70 -11.53 11.95
N LYS A 208 6.04 -10.69 11.16
CA LYS A 208 5.03 -9.73 11.66
C LYS A 208 3.83 -10.43 12.27
N MET A 209 3.32 -11.49 11.64
CA MET A 209 2.22 -12.29 12.22
C MET A 209 2.62 -12.87 13.58
N ALA A 210 3.82 -13.44 13.69
CA ALA A 210 4.37 -13.98 14.94
C ALA A 210 4.47 -12.90 16.03
N ARG A 211 5.04 -11.75 15.68
CA ARG A 211 5.20 -10.60 16.58
C ARG A 211 3.87 -10.05 17.08
N CYS A 212 2.86 -10.00 16.21
CA CYS A 212 1.52 -9.49 16.54
C CYS A 212 0.60 -10.55 17.18
N GLY A 213 1.11 -11.74 17.54
CA GLY A 213 0.30 -12.78 18.20
C GLY A 213 -0.78 -13.42 17.31
N LEU A 214 -0.62 -13.34 15.98
CA LEU A 214 -1.62 -13.82 15.01
C LEU A 214 -1.45 -15.31 14.64
N ILE A 215 -0.43 -15.98 15.18
CA ILE A 215 -0.16 -17.41 14.93
C ILE A 215 0.01 -18.19 16.24
N GLY A 216 -0.50 -19.42 16.25
CA GLY A 216 -0.38 -20.35 17.38
C GLY A 216 0.86 -21.25 17.29
N ASP A 217 1.08 -22.09 18.31
CA ASP A 217 2.28 -22.91 18.47
C ASP A 217 2.60 -23.82 17.28
N GLY A 218 1.58 -24.47 16.70
CA GLY A 218 1.78 -25.31 15.51
C GLY A 218 2.24 -24.52 14.28
N GLN A 219 1.76 -23.29 14.13
CA GLN A 219 2.20 -22.38 13.05
C GLN A 219 3.60 -21.83 13.33
N ARG A 220 3.93 -21.54 14.60
CA ARG A 220 5.28 -21.14 15.03
C ARG A 220 6.31 -22.23 14.72
N ALA A 221 6.02 -23.48 15.06
CA ALA A 221 6.88 -24.63 14.73
C ALA A 221 7.04 -24.80 13.21
N THR A 222 5.95 -24.64 12.45
CA THR A 222 5.98 -24.70 10.98
C THR A 222 6.88 -23.60 10.39
N LEU A 223 6.77 -22.37 10.91
CA LEU A 223 7.60 -21.25 10.49
C LEU A 223 9.07 -21.46 10.86
N GLU A 224 9.36 -21.99 12.07
CA GLU A 224 10.73 -22.29 12.49
C GLU A 224 11.40 -23.31 11.57
N ASN A 225 10.67 -24.35 11.15
CA ASN A 225 11.18 -25.33 10.19
C ASN A 225 11.52 -24.69 8.84
N ALA A 226 10.65 -23.80 8.32
CA ALA A 226 10.92 -23.09 7.08
C ALA A 226 12.11 -22.14 7.19
N ILE A 227 12.28 -21.45 8.32
CA ILE A 227 13.44 -20.59 8.58
C ILE A 227 14.73 -21.43 8.63
N THR A 228 14.74 -22.52 9.39
CA THR A 228 15.88 -23.44 9.50
C THR A 228 16.29 -24.00 8.14
N GLY A 229 15.30 -24.37 7.31
CA GLY A 229 15.52 -24.77 5.92
C GLY A 229 16.20 -23.67 5.10
N ALA A 230 15.61 -22.47 5.07
CA ALA A 230 16.16 -21.34 4.31
C ALA A 230 17.58 -20.95 4.74
N LEU A 231 17.91 -21.11 6.04
CA LEU A 231 19.24 -20.83 6.58
C LEU A 231 20.25 -21.96 6.36
N GLY A 232 19.80 -23.17 5.99
CA GLY A 232 20.65 -24.35 5.81
C GLY A 232 21.18 -24.91 7.13
N GLU A 233 20.43 -24.75 8.22
CA GLU A 233 20.84 -25.12 9.58
C GLU A 233 20.41 -26.55 9.98
N GLY A 234 19.75 -27.29 9.08
CA GLY A 234 19.23 -28.65 9.32
C GLY A 234 19.95 -29.75 8.53
N GLU A 235 19.64 -31.02 8.84
CA GLU A 235 20.25 -32.21 8.21
C GLU A 235 19.97 -32.30 6.70
N ASN A 236 18.87 -31.69 6.23
CA ASN A 236 18.50 -31.61 4.81
C ASN A 236 18.87 -30.24 4.21
N ASN A 237 20.13 -30.09 3.78
CA ASN A 237 20.68 -28.86 3.20
C ASN A 237 20.05 -28.45 1.84
N ASN A 238 19.04 -29.18 1.36
CA ASN A 238 18.35 -28.96 0.07
C ASN A 238 17.29 -27.84 0.12
N LEU A 239 17.00 -27.29 1.29
CA LEU A 239 16.04 -26.18 1.47
C LEU A 239 16.71 -24.81 1.62
N TRP A 240 18.04 -24.77 1.54
CA TRP A 240 18.82 -23.54 1.68
C TRP A 240 18.49 -22.52 0.58
N ASP A 241 18.26 -21.27 0.98
CA ASP A 241 17.96 -20.20 0.04
C ASP A 241 19.24 -19.50 -0.43
N ASN A 242 19.45 -19.47 -1.75
CA ASN A 242 20.62 -18.84 -2.35
C ASN A 242 20.65 -17.32 -2.18
N ALA A 243 19.51 -16.67 -1.99
CA ALA A 243 19.41 -15.23 -1.88
C ALA A 243 19.66 -14.80 -0.43
N TYR A 244 20.71 -14.01 -0.23
CA TYR A 244 21.06 -13.47 1.08
C TYR A 244 19.91 -12.66 1.72
N ILE A 245 19.15 -11.92 0.91
CA ILE A 245 17.99 -11.14 1.40
C ILE A 245 16.91 -12.04 2.02
N VAL A 246 16.72 -13.27 1.51
CA VAL A 246 15.74 -14.21 2.04
C VAL A 246 16.23 -14.73 3.39
N ARG A 247 17.48 -15.20 3.44
CA ARG A 247 18.12 -15.67 4.68
C ARG A 247 18.13 -14.61 5.77
N MET A 248 18.43 -13.35 5.40
CA MET A 248 18.39 -12.23 6.33
C MET A 248 16.99 -12.04 6.95
N GLU A 249 15.93 -12.03 6.13
CA GLU A 249 14.56 -11.85 6.63
C GLU A 249 14.05 -13.08 7.39
N ALA A 250 14.41 -14.29 6.97
CA ALA A 250 14.13 -15.52 7.72
C ALA A 250 14.74 -15.46 9.12
N LYS A 251 16.03 -15.11 9.23
CA LYS A 251 16.73 -14.96 10.51
C LYS A 251 16.10 -13.88 11.40
N LYS A 252 15.73 -12.73 10.84
CA LYS A 252 15.03 -11.66 11.59
C LYS A 252 13.67 -12.14 12.11
N SER A 253 12.95 -12.90 11.30
CA SER A 253 11.61 -13.39 11.64
C SER A 253 11.63 -14.39 12.79
N ARG A 254 12.70 -15.18 12.92
CA ARG A 254 12.92 -16.10 14.05
C ARG A 254 12.91 -15.42 15.41
N ALA A 255 13.32 -14.14 15.50
CA ALA A 255 13.34 -13.41 16.77
C ALA A 255 11.95 -13.17 17.37
N PHE A 256 10.87 -13.48 16.64
CA PHE A 256 9.49 -13.33 17.09
C PHE A 256 8.79 -14.67 17.38
N LEU A 257 9.49 -15.79 17.21
CA LEU A 257 8.98 -17.14 17.49
C LEU A 257 9.12 -17.47 18.98
#